data_AF-A0A1V3RMT3-F1
#
_entry.id   AF-A0A1V3RMT3-F1
#
_cell.length_a   1.000
_cell.length_b   1.000
_cell.length_c   1.000
_cell.angle_alpha   90.00
_cell.angle_beta   90.00
_cell.angle_gamma   90.00
#
_symmetry.space_group_name_H-M   'P 1'
#
loop_
_entity.id
_entity.type
_entity.pdbx_description
1 polymer ?
#
loop_
_entity_poly.entity_id
_entity_poly.type
_entity_poly.pdbx_seq_one_letter_code
_entity_poly.pdbx_strand_id
1 'polypeptide(L)'
;MKTKQINHLLLAMFVAVITSCSSESDTTTPSTDITVPSTSEIPAVYTKIYGATSITSDGTYITIKSTGLPDHKSVYYPTTNALYENFSGTTFGGNTFKKNPNTITARTYTFKIPLNPVVSSTHAATPLGAMGVAINGIPLYNQYAAPNTPLTDEVISFDQYRGHPTGTGSYHYHVEPLYLTNVKVTKSSLLGFLLDGFPVYGPEENGKEVTNDMLDAYHGHTAVTADYPNGIYHYHINNTDPYINGSGYYGTPGTVTQ
;
A
#
# COMPACT_ATOMS: atom_id res chain seq x y z
N MET A 1 61.77 62.95 -46.55
CA MET A 1 61.78 64.36 -47.00
C MET A 1 60.37 64.93 -46.80
N LYS A 2 60.27 65.99 -45.98
CA LYS A 2 59.15 66.95 -45.87
C LYS A 2 57.77 66.46 -45.38
N THR A 3 57.58 66.72 -44.09
CA THR A 3 56.36 67.16 -43.41
C THR A 3 55.61 68.27 -44.18
N LYS A 4 54.26 68.19 -44.20
CA LYS A 4 53.27 69.28 -44.38
C LYS A 4 51.96 68.73 -43.78
N GLN A 5 51.49 69.10 -42.59
CA GLN A 5 50.99 70.37 -42.06
C GLN A 5 49.63 70.82 -42.65
N ILE A 6 48.73 71.18 -41.72
CA ILE A 6 47.50 72.02 -41.77
C ILE A 6 46.20 71.20 -41.68
N ASN A 7 45.49 71.15 -40.53
CA ASN A 7 44.72 72.12 -39.73
C ASN A 7 43.27 72.40 -40.19
N HIS A 8 42.36 71.92 -39.32
CA HIS A 8 41.03 72.44 -38.92
C HIS A 8 39.87 72.48 -39.92
N LEU A 9 38.78 71.77 -39.59
CA LEU A 9 37.53 72.45 -39.20
C LEU A 9 36.63 71.54 -38.36
N LEU A 10 36.09 72.12 -37.29
CA LEU A 10 35.19 71.53 -36.31
C LEU A 10 33.85 71.08 -36.93
N LEU A 11 33.31 69.97 -36.42
CA LEU A 11 31.88 69.83 -36.20
C LEU A 11 31.64 69.16 -34.84
N ALA A 12 31.08 69.93 -33.91
CA ALA A 12 30.67 69.46 -32.61
C ALA A 12 29.40 68.61 -32.74
N MET A 13 29.40 67.41 -32.16
CA MET A 13 28.18 66.68 -31.84
C MET A 13 28.28 66.16 -30.42
N PHE A 14 27.25 66.47 -29.65
CA PHE A 14 27.13 66.32 -28.21
C PHE A 14 27.20 64.83 -27.81
N VAL A 15 28.14 64.50 -26.92
CA VAL A 15 28.36 63.17 -26.38
C VAL A 15 27.44 62.96 -25.17
N ALA A 16 26.56 61.97 -25.22
CA ALA A 16 25.95 61.39 -24.02
C ALA A 16 26.87 60.27 -23.52
N VAL A 17 27.59 60.53 -22.43
CA VAL A 17 28.41 59.54 -21.74
C VAL A 17 27.49 58.73 -20.83
N ILE A 18 27.35 57.43 -21.10
CA ILE A 18 27.05 56.46 -20.05
C ILE A 18 28.18 55.44 -20.01
N THR A 19 28.70 55.32 -18.79
CA THR A 19 29.99 54.76 -18.39
C THR A 19 30.08 53.27 -18.61
N SER A 20 31.27 52.87 -19.06
CA SER A 20 31.75 51.51 -19.21
C SER A 20 32.42 51.01 -17.92
N CYS A 21 32.46 49.68 -17.78
CA CYS A 21 33.34 48.85 -16.94
C CYS A 21 33.10 48.86 -15.41
N SER A 22 33.30 47.78 -14.66
CA SER A 22 33.42 46.33 -14.89
C SER A 22 33.80 45.77 -13.52
N SER A 23 33.08 44.79 -12.99
CA SER A 23 33.55 43.94 -11.90
C SER A 23 32.66 42.71 -11.81
N GLU A 24 33.31 41.54 -11.75
CA GLU A 24 32.70 40.22 -11.62
C GLU A 24 31.74 40.16 -10.43
N SER A 25 30.58 39.52 -10.64
CA SER A 25 29.69 39.12 -9.55
C SER A 25 28.90 37.90 -9.99
N ASP A 26 29.01 36.85 -9.18
CA ASP A 26 28.35 35.55 -9.30
C ASP A 26 26.91 35.65 -9.78
N THR A 27 26.61 34.95 -10.88
CA THR A 27 25.24 34.74 -11.33
C THR A 27 24.56 33.73 -10.40
N THR A 28 24.02 34.21 -9.28
CA THR A 28 23.03 33.45 -8.52
C THR A 28 21.71 33.51 -9.27
N THR A 29 21.42 32.46 -10.04
CA THR A 29 20.06 32.18 -10.51
C THR A 29 19.15 32.06 -9.28
N PRO A 30 18.03 32.81 -9.18
CA PRO A 30 17.07 32.59 -8.12
C PRO A 30 16.40 31.24 -8.39
N SER A 31 16.86 30.20 -7.70
CA SER A 31 16.09 28.97 -7.56
C SER A 31 14.90 29.31 -6.68
N THR A 32 13.72 29.47 -7.30
CA THR A 32 12.45 29.30 -6.60
C THR A 32 12.41 27.87 -6.10
N ASP A 33 12.95 27.67 -4.90
CA ASP A 33 12.77 26.46 -4.13
C ASP A 33 11.29 26.40 -3.79
N ILE A 34 10.53 25.62 -4.57
CA ILE A 34 9.19 25.24 -4.18
C ILE A 34 9.40 24.29 -3.01
N THR A 35 9.44 24.84 -1.80
CA THR A 35 9.21 24.06 -0.59
C THR A 35 7.77 23.57 -0.65
N VAL A 36 7.54 22.45 -1.32
CA VAL A 36 6.31 21.68 -1.14
C VAL A 36 6.30 21.33 0.34
N PRO A 37 5.31 21.77 1.13
CA PRO A 37 5.22 21.33 2.50
C PRO A 37 4.93 19.84 2.46
N SER A 38 5.96 19.02 2.64
CA SER A 38 5.81 17.60 2.94
C SER A 38 5.22 17.54 4.34
N THR A 39 3.91 17.69 4.44
CA THR A 39 3.22 17.45 5.71
C THR A 39 3.43 15.99 6.02
N SER A 40 4.23 15.69 7.04
CA SER A 40 4.38 14.38 7.67
C SER A 40 3.08 13.90 8.34
N GLU A 41 1.94 14.48 7.97
CA GLU A 41 0.63 14.14 8.46
C GLU A 41 0.23 12.77 7.92
N ILE A 42 -0.38 11.98 8.79
CA ILE A 42 -0.87 10.65 8.47
C ILE A 42 -2.38 10.79 8.27
N PRO A 43 -2.92 10.58 7.05
CA PRO A 43 -4.36 10.63 6.84
C PRO A 43 -5.09 9.65 7.76
N ALA A 44 -6.24 10.08 8.28
CA ALA A 44 -7.03 9.33 9.28
C ALA A 44 -7.40 7.90 8.84
N VAL A 45 -7.48 7.64 7.52
CA VAL A 45 -7.75 6.28 7.02
C VAL A 45 -6.65 5.28 7.40
N TYR A 46 -5.38 5.70 7.45
CA TYR A 46 -4.27 4.83 7.82
C TYR A 46 -4.22 4.56 9.32
N THR A 47 -4.78 5.45 10.17
CA THR A 47 -4.87 5.19 11.61
C THR A 47 -5.87 4.08 11.94
N LYS A 48 -6.66 3.61 10.97
CA LYS A 48 -7.52 2.42 11.12
C LYS A 48 -6.74 1.12 11.15
N ILE A 49 -5.45 1.12 10.77
CA ILE A 49 -4.56 -0.04 10.91
C ILE A 49 -4.13 -0.17 12.37
N TYR A 50 -5.07 -0.56 13.23
CA TYR A 50 -4.89 -0.66 14.67
C TYR A 50 -3.85 -1.69 15.11
N GLY A 51 -3.52 -2.67 14.25
CA GLY A 51 -2.46 -3.64 14.54
C GLY A 51 -1.06 -3.18 14.12
N ALA A 52 -0.91 -1.97 13.59
CA ALA A 52 0.41 -1.40 13.31
C ALA A 52 1.14 -1.08 14.63
N THR A 53 2.42 -1.42 14.70
CA THR A 53 3.31 -0.99 15.79
C THR A 53 3.81 0.44 15.60
N SER A 54 3.80 0.93 14.35
CA SER A 54 4.13 2.31 14.00
C SER A 54 3.57 2.65 12.62
N ILE A 55 3.12 3.88 12.45
CA ILE A 55 2.74 4.45 11.15
C ILE A 55 3.43 5.81 11.02
N THR A 56 4.10 6.05 9.91
CA THR A 56 4.77 7.33 9.61
C THR A 56 4.54 7.73 8.16
N SER A 57 4.58 9.03 7.88
CA SER A 57 4.48 9.60 6.54
C SER A 57 5.74 10.40 6.21
N ASP A 58 6.29 10.24 5.02
CA ASP A 58 7.32 11.13 4.45
C ASP A 58 6.74 12.13 3.44
N GLY A 59 5.41 12.21 3.33
CA GLY A 59 4.69 13.03 2.35
C GLY A 59 4.57 12.38 0.95
N THR A 60 5.27 11.27 0.70
CA THR A 60 5.17 10.49 -0.54
C THR A 60 4.64 9.07 -0.27
N TYR A 61 5.07 8.48 0.84
CA TYR A 61 4.73 7.14 1.26
C TYR A 61 4.25 7.11 2.70
N ILE A 62 3.32 6.20 2.95
CA ILE A 62 3.00 5.73 4.29
C ILE A 62 3.88 4.50 4.58
N THR A 63 4.59 4.55 5.70
CA THR A 63 5.35 3.41 6.23
C THR A 63 4.61 2.84 7.43
N ILE A 64 4.22 1.56 7.33
CA ILE A 64 3.49 0.80 8.35
C ILE A 64 4.39 -0.32 8.86
N LYS A 65 4.63 -0.36 10.17
CA LYS A 65 5.34 -1.46 10.82
C LYS A 65 4.35 -2.37 11.54
N SER A 66 4.58 -3.68 11.51
CA SER A 66 3.72 -4.67 12.17
C SER A 66 4.50 -5.91 12.59
N THR A 67 4.02 -6.59 13.64
CA THR A 67 4.51 -7.91 14.03
C THR A 67 3.87 -9.06 13.25
N GLY A 68 2.77 -8.79 12.54
CA GLY A 68 1.99 -9.80 11.82
C GLY A 68 1.32 -10.85 12.72
N LEU A 69 1.23 -10.58 14.03
CA LEU A 69 0.59 -11.49 14.97
C LEU A 69 -0.94 -11.32 14.96
N PRO A 70 -1.71 -12.42 14.89
CA PRO A 70 -3.15 -12.34 15.07
C PRO A 70 -3.53 -11.91 16.49
N ASP A 71 -4.42 -10.94 16.59
CA ASP A 71 -4.99 -10.43 17.83
C ASP A 71 -6.22 -11.23 18.31
N HIS A 72 -6.41 -12.42 17.74
CA HIS A 72 -7.51 -13.31 18.00
C HIS A 72 -7.02 -14.72 18.35
N LYS A 73 -7.96 -15.56 18.76
CA LYS A 73 -7.70 -16.97 19.02
C LYS A 73 -7.27 -17.71 17.76
N SER A 74 -6.32 -18.63 17.88
CA SER A 74 -5.89 -19.50 16.79
C SER A 74 -5.29 -20.80 17.32
N VAL A 75 -5.55 -21.89 16.60
CA VAL A 75 -4.93 -23.20 16.86
C VAL A 75 -3.43 -23.23 16.54
N TYR A 76 -2.92 -22.20 15.86
CA TYR A 76 -1.52 -22.07 15.49
C TYR A 76 -0.64 -21.38 16.54
N TYR A 77 -1.23 -20.88 17.62
CA TYR A 77 -0.45 -20.46 18.78
C TYR A 77 0.03 -21.69 19.58
N PRO A 78 1.17 -21.59 20.30
CA PRO A 78 1.56 -22.61 21.28
C PRO A 78 0.45 -22.80 22.33
N THR A 79 0.22 -24.03 22.81
CA THR A 79 -0.86 -24.33 23.78
C THR A 79 -0.74 -23.57 25.10
N THR A 80 0.45 -23.06 25.42
CA THR A 80 0.73 -22.21 26.59
C THR A 80 0.40 -20.74 26.37
N ASN A 81 0.12 -20.32 25.13
CA ASN A 81 -0.22 -18.94 24.80
C ASN A 81 -1.68 -18.66 25.16
N ALA A 82 -1.94 -17.49 25.76
CA ALA A 82 -3.30 -17.08 26.12
C ALA A 82 -4.25 -16.95 24.93
N LEU A 83 -3.74 -16.81 23.70
CA LEU A 83 -4.51 -16.78 22.46
C LEU A 83 -4.62 -18.15 21.76
N TYR A 84 -4.13 -19.22 22.37
CA TYR A 84 -4.42 -20.55 21.89
C TYR A 84 -5.92 -20.87 22.03
N GLU A 85 -6.46 -21.51 21.01
CA GLU A 85 -7.77 -22.17 21.01
C GLU A 85 -7.71 -23.32 20.03
N ASN A 86 -8.18 -24.49 20.44
CA ASN A 86 -8.26 -25.63 19.53
C ASN A 86 -9.33 -25.38 18.46
N PHE A 87 -9.07 -25.77 17.21
CA PHE A 87 -10.01 -25.66 16.10
C PHE A 87 -10.11 -26.98 15.33
N SER A 88 -11.33 -27.36 14.98
CA SER A 88 -11.66 -28.58 14.23
C SER A 88 -13.01 -28.40 13.54
N GLY A 89 -13.30 -29.23 12.53
CA GLY A 89 -14.57 -29.20 11.81
C GLY A 89 -14.40 -28.62 10.41
N THR A 90 -15.34 -27.79 9.98
CA THR A 90 -15.35 -27.22 8.62
C THR A 90 -14.59 -25.89 8.57
N THR A 91 -13.79 -25.71 7.51
CA THR A 91 -13.08 -24.47 7.18
C THR A 91 -13.52 -23.94 5.80
N PHE A 92 -12.76 -23.01 5.23
CA PHE A 92 -13.04 -22.34 3.96
C PHE A 92 -13.43 -23.30 2.84
N GLY A 93 -14.41 -22.89 2.02
CA GLY A 93 -14.93 -23.70 0.92
C GLY A 93 -15.69 -24.96 1.34
N GLY A 94 -16.04 -25.11 2.63
CA GLY A 94 -16.71 -26.31 3.13
C GLY A 94 -15.76 -27.49 3.38
N ASN A 95 -14.45 -27.28 3.30
CA ASN A 95 -13.45 -28.31 3.53
C ASN A 95 -13.38 -28.75 4.99
N THR A 96 -12.94 -29.97 5.25
CA THR A 96 -12.61 -30.40 6.62
C THR A 96 -11.24 -29.82 7.01
N PHE A 97 -11.20 -29.10 8.12
CA PHE A 97 -9.98 -28.50 8.64
C PHE A 97 -8.91 -29.55 8.94
N LYS A 98 -7.70 -29.28 8.47
CA LYS A 98 -6.49 -30.03 8.77
C LYS A 98 -5.35 -29.06 9.06
N LYS A 99 -5.00 -28.95 10.35
CA LYS A 99 -3.88 -28.11 10.80
C LYS A 99 -2.57 -28.52 10.11
N ASN A 100 -1.84 -27.54 9.59
CA ASN A 100 -0.47 -27.75 9.12
C ASN A 100 0.53 -27.78 10.31
N PRO A 101 1.78 -28.24 10.12
CA PRO A 101 2.73 -28.38 11.23
C PRO A 101 3.32 -27.04 11.71
N ASN A 102 2.92 -25.92 11.12
CA ASN A 102 3.50 -24.62 11.41
C ASN A 102 2.97 -24.04 12.73
N THR A 103 3.65 -23.00 13.21
CA THR A 103 3.33 -22.28 14.44
C THR A 103 3.51 -20.78 14.22
N ILE A 104 2.61 -19.96 14.74
CA ILE A 104 2.69 -18.50 14.64
C ILE A 104 3.96 -18.00 15.34
N THR A 105 4.68 -17.07 14.72
CA THR A 105 5.80 -16.38 15.34
C THR A 105 5.89 -14.96 14.81
N ALA A 106 6.11 -14.00 15.72
CA ALA A 106 6.25 -12.59 15.39
C ALA A 106 7.28 -12.35 14.28
N ARG A 107 6.99 -11.41 13.39
CA ARG A 107 7.84 -10.93 12.31
C ARG A 107 8.17 -9.45 12.50
N THR A 108 9.00 -8.89 11.62
CA THR A 108 9.29 -7.45 11.60
C THR A 108 8.91 -6.88 10.24
N TYR A 109 7.60 -6.74 9.99
CA TYR A 109 7.13 -6.18 8.74
C TYR A 109 7.36 -4.67 8.69
N THR A 110 7.84 -4.19 7.54
CA THR A 110 7.78 -2.78 7.15
C THR A 110 7.17 -2.69 5.77
N PHE A 111 5.91 -2.27 5.71
CA PHE A 111 5.20 -1.95 4.47
C PHE A 111 5.42 -0.48 4.16
N LYS A 112 5.80 -0.17 2.93
CA LYS A 112 5.91 1.19 2.40
C LYS A 112 4.99 1.29 1.20
N ILE A 113 3.89 2.03 1.33
CA ILE A 113 2.84 2.15 0.31
C ILE A 113 2.70 3.61 -0.13
N PRO A 114 2.38 3.89 -1.41
CA PRO A 114 2.15 5.27 -1.87
C PRO A 114 1.07 5.96 -1.04
N LEU A 115 1.34 7.19 -0.61
CA LEU A 115 0.36 8.03 0.09
C LEU A 115 -0.81 8.42 -0.84
N ASN A 116 -0.48 8.64 -2.11
CA ASN A 116 -1.44 8.97 -3.17
C ASN A 116 -1.33 7.87 -4.25
N PRO A 117 -2.12 6.80 -4.16
CA PRO A 117 -2.03 5.70 -5.10
C PRO A 117 -2.44 6.14 -6.51
N VAL A 118 -1.71 5.68 -7.51
CA VAL A 118 -1.94 5.99 -8.93
C VAL A 118 -2.02 4.70 -9.73
N VAL A 119 -2.94 4.65 -10.69
CA VAL A 119 -3.05 3.54 -11.64
C VAL A 119 -1.72 3.34 -12.36
N SER A 120 -1.30 2.08 -12.50
CA SER A 120 -0.12 1.71 -13.27
C SER A 120 -0.53 1.24 -14.64
N SER A 121 0.23 1.60 -15.69
CA SER A 121 0.01 1.04 -17.03
C SER A 121 0.51 -0.41 -17.17
N THR A 122 1.34 -0.89 -16.25
CA THR A 122 1.99 -2.21 -16.32
C THR A 122 1.38 -3.25 -15.41
N HIS A 123 0.65 -2.82 -14.36
CA HIS A 123 -0.03 -3.70 -13.40
C HIS A 123 0.82 -4.88 -12.92
N ALA A 124 1.88 -4.59 -12.16
CA ALA A 124 2.84 -5.59 -11.72
C ALA A 124 2.16 -6.76 -10.98
N ALA A 125 2.63 -7.99 -11.23
CA ALA A 125 2.15 -9.17 -10.52
C ALA A 125 2.40 -9.06 -9.01
N THR A 126 1.49 -9.61 -8.20
CA THR A 126 1.66 -9.68 -6.76
C THR A 126 2.68 -10.77 -6.38
N PRO A 127 3.46 -10.59 -5.30
CA PRO A 127 4.37 -11.62 -4.82
C PRO A 127 3.60 -12.79 -4.19
N LEU A 128 4.23 -13.96 -4.06
CA LEU A 128 3.73 -15.11 -3.27
C LEU A 128 3.83 -14.90 -1.75
N GLY A 129 4.16 -13.68 -1.33
CA GLY A 129 4.30 -13.28 0.06
C GLY A 129 3.34 -12.15 0.38
N ALA A 130 3.72 -11.32 1.36
CA ALA A 130 2.92 -10.18 1.74
C ALA A 130 2.75 -9.21 0.55
N MET A 131 1.51 -9.06 0.07
CA MET A 131 1.15 -8.11 -0.98
C MET A 131 0.41 -6.88 -0.43
N GLY A 132 0.10 -6.88 0.86
CA GLY A 132 -0.62 -5.84 1.56
C GLY A 132 -0.66 -6.10 3.06
N VAL A 133 -1.35 -5.21 3.79
CA VAL A 133 -1.51 -5.26 5.24
C VAL A 133 -2.97 -5.03 5.62
N ALA A 134 -3.52 -5.93 6.43
CA ALA A 134 -4.85 -5.81 7.00
C ALA A 134 -4.87 -4.81 8.15
N ILE A 135 -6.05 -4.32 8.55
CA ILE A 135 -6.20 -3.33 9.63
C ILE A 135 -5.70 -3.84 11.00
N ASN A 136 -5.67 -5.16 11.23
CA ASN A 136 -5.02 -5.75 12.40
C ASN A 136 -3.52 -6.01 12.23
N GLY A 137 -2.89 -5.44 11.20
CA GLY A 137 -1.46 -5.55 10.95
C GLY A 137 -1.02 -6.89 10.34
N ILE A 138 -1.94 -7.82 10.08
CA ILE A 138 -1.62 -9.12 9.48
C ILE A 138 -1.42 -8.95 7.97
N PRO A 139 -0.40 -9.58 7.37
CA PRO A 139 -0.21 -9.59 5.92
C PRO A 139 -1.41 -10.15 5.15
N LEU A 140 -1.71 -9.50 4.02
CA LEU A 140 -2.58 -10.05 2.97
C LEU A 140 -1.69 -10.73 1.92
N TYR A 141 -2.04 -11.94 1.52
CA TYR A 141 -1.36 -12.77 0.52
C TYR A 141 -2.30 -13.01 -0.66
N ASN A 142 -1.72 -13.26 -1.85
CA ASN A 142 -2.48 -13.43 -3.08
C ASN A 142 -3.19 -14.79 -3.18
N GLN A 143 -3.89 -15.06 -4.27
CA GLN A 143 -4.69 -16.27 -4.49
C GLN A 143 -3.88 -17.56 -4.75
N TYR A 144 -2.56 -17.53 -4.56
CA TYR A 144 -1.68 -18.65 -4.91
C TYR A 144 -0.90 -19.19 -3.71
N ALA A 145 -0.80 -20.51 -3.65
CA ALA A 145 0.19 -21.22 -2.84
C ALA A 145 1.55 -21.18 -3.55
N ALA A 146 2.65 -21.25 -2.81
CA ALA A 146 3.97 -21.43 -3.42
C ALA A 146 4.11 -22.85 -4.03
N PRO A 147 4.58 -23.03 -5.28
CA PRO A 147 5.31 -22.08 -6.13
C PRO A 147 4.46 -21.45 -7.27
N ASN A 148 3.30 -20.87 -6.94
CA ASN A 148 2.29 -20.31 -7.87
C ASN A 148 1.24 -21.32 -8.35
N THR A 149 0.68 -22.09 -7.42
CA THR A 149 -0.42 -23.04 -7.66
C THR A 149 -1.71 -22.55 -6.99
N PRO A 150 -2.91 -22.98 -7.46
CA PRO A 150 -4.17 -22.66 -6.78
C PRO A 150 -4.16 -23.05 -5.30
N LEU A 151 -4.86 -22.28 -4.46
CA LEU A 151 -4.94 -22.50 -3.01
C LEU A 151 -5.67 -23.78 -2.56
N THR A 152 -6.19 -24.59 -3.50
CA THR A 152 -7.05 -25.75 -3.25
C THR A 152 -6.59 -26.67 -2.11
N ASP A 153 -5.28 -26.91 -1.99
CA ASP A 153 -4.73 -27.79 -0.95
C ASP A 153 -4.35 -27.05 0.34
N GLU A 154 -4.23 -25.72 0.29
CA GLU A 154 -3.81 -24.87 1.40
C GLU A 154 -5.00 -24.41 2.26
N VAL A 155 -6.17 -24.19 1.63
CA VAL A 155 -7.40 -23.72 2.30
C VAL A 155 -7.86 -24.63 3.44
N ILE A 156 -7.53 -25.92 3.40
CA ILE A 156 -7.87 -26.87 4.48
C ILE A 156 -7.18 -26.51 5.80
N SER A 157 -6.10 -25.72 5.75
CA SER A 157 -5.29 -25.35 6.90
C SER A 157 -5.66 -23.99 7.49
N PHE A 158 -6.64 -23.30 6.92
CA PHE A 158 -7.14 -22.03 7.43
C PHE A 158 -7.89 -22.25 8.75
N ASP A 159 -7.55 -21.47 9.77
CA ASP A 159 -8.16 -21.56 11.10
C ASP A 159 -9.58 -20.94 11.13
N GLN A 160 -10.19 -20.83 12.32
CA GLN A 160 -11.56 -20.33 12.48
C GLN A 160 -11.78 -18.91 11.94
N TYR A 161 -10.70 -18.14 11.75
CA TYR A 161 -10.73 -16.78 11.22
C TYR A 161 -10.08 -16.65 9.85
N ARG A 162 -9.90 -17.80 9.17
CA ARG A 162 -9.45 -17.94 7.79
C ARG A 162 -8.02 -17.47 7.51
N GLY A 163 -7.16 -17.50 8.51
CA GLY A 163 -5.73 -17.33 8.33
C GLY A 163 -4.96 -18.56 8.77
N HIS A 164 -3.66 -18.58 8.45
CA HIS A 164 -2.74 -19.62 8.88
C HIS A 164 -1.29 -19.15 8.72
N PRO A 165 -0.30 -19.80 9.37
CA PRO A 165 1.10 -19.45 9.21
C PRO A 165 1.81 -20.25 8.12
N THR A 166 2.76 -19.58 7.45
CA THR A 166 3.78 -20.21 6.61
C THR A 166 4.73 -21.09 7.45
N GLY A 167 5.60 -21.86 6.80
CA GLY A 167 6.66 -22.63 7.47
C GLY A 167 7.66 -21.80 8.29
N THR A 168 7.76 -20.49 8.02
CA THR A 168 8.57 -19.56 8.83
C THR A 168 7.78 -18.97 10.00
N GLY A 169 6.49 -19.29 10.14
CA GLY A 169 5.61 -18.81 11.20
C GLY A 169 4.88 -17.50 10.90
N SER A 170 4.94 -17.01 9.65
CA SER A 170 4.28 -15.79 9.23
C SER A 170 2.78 -16.04 9.03
N TYR A 171 1.94 -15.59 9.95
CA TYR A 171 0.48 -15.67 9.83
C TYR A 171 -0.03 -14.68 8.80
N HIS A 172 -0.97 -15.08 7.95
CA HIS A 172 -1.48 -14.25 6.86
C HIS A 172 -2.90 -14.66 6.46
N TYR A 173 -3.55 -13.80 5.67
CA TYR A 173 -4.85 -14.05 5.06
C TYR A 173 -4.74 -14.11 3.54
N HIS A 174 -5.38 -15.10 2.94
CA HIS A 174 -5.62 -15.20 1.49
C HIS A 174 -7.06 -14.81 1.10
N VAL A 175 -7.98 -14.88 2.06
CA VAL A 175 -9.42 -14.74 1.86
C VAL A 175 -9.99 -13.87 2.99
N GLU A 176 -11.32 -13.68 3.00
CA GLU A 176 -12.02 -12.87 4.01
C GLU A 176 -11.56 -13.17 5.45
N PRO A 177 -10.91 -12.23 6.15
CA PRO A 177 -10.53 -12.40 7.55
C PRO A 177 -11.75 -12.28 8.47
N LEU A 178 -12.36 -13.43 8.81
CA LEU A 178 -13.66 -13.46 9.51
C LEU A 178 -13.62 -12.78 10.88
N TYR A 179 -12.47 -12.72 11.55
CA TYR A 179 -12.37 -11.97 12.79
C TYR A 179 -12.62 -10.48 12.58
N LEU A 180 -12.09 -9.93 11.49
CA LEU A 180 -12.32 -8.53 11.15
C LEU A 180 -13.78 -8.30 10.82
N THR A 181 -14.36 -9.07 9.90
CA THR A 181 -15.71 -8.82 9.37
C THR A 181 -16.85 -9.19 10.31
N ASN A 182 -16.62 -10.08 11.29
CA ASN A 182 -17.65 -10.52 12.23
C ASN A 182 -17.49 -9.97 13.65
N VAL A 183 -16.29 -9.50 14.03
CA VAL A 183 -16.01 -9.08 15.42
C VAL A 183 -15.54 -7.63 15.53
N LYS A 184 -14.72 -7.15 14.59
CA LYS A 184 -14.05 -5.83 14.73
C LYS A 184 -14.74 -4.73 13.94
N VAL A 185 -15.13 -5.04 12.71
CA VAL A 185 -15.71 -4.12 11.74
C VAL A 185 -16.81 -4.84 10.97
N THR A 186 -17.53 -4.13 10.10
CA THR A 186 -18.58 -4.74 9.28
C THR A 186 -18.02 -5.29 7.98
N LYS A 187 -18.81 -6.11 7.28
CA LYS A 187 -18.49 -6.64 5.94
C LYS A 187 -18.33 -5.56 4.85
N SER A 188 -18.83 -4.35 5.07
CA SER A 188 -18.62 -3.21 4.17
C SER A 188 -17.48 -2.27 4.59
N SER A 189 -16.72 -2.64 5.62
CA SER A 189 -15.64 -1.79 6.14
C SER A 189 -14.33 -1.99 5.38
N LEU A 190 -13.44 -1.00 5.51
CA LEU A 190 -12.04 -1.11 5.15
C LEU A 190 -11.39 -2.26 5.94
N LEU A 191 -10.75 -3.19 5.23
CA LEU A 191 -10.04 -4.33 5.81
C LEU A 191 -8.53 -4.23 5.71
N GLY A 192 -8.00 -3.38 4.83
CA GLY A 192 -6.55 -3.19 4.68
C GLY A 192 -6.16 -2.37 3.47
N PHE A 193 -4.89 -2.46 3.09
CA PHE A 193 -4.32 -1.82 1.91
C PHE A 193 -3.38 -2.79 1.20
N LEU A 194 -3.36 -2.75 -0.13
CA LEU A 194 -2.30 -3.41 -0.90
C LEU A 194 -1.07 -2.51 -1.04
N LEU A 195 0.06 -3.09 -1.49
CA LEU A 195 1.33 -2.37 -1.59
C LEU A 195 1.29 -1.18 -2.55
N ASP A 196 0.35 -1.14 -3.49
CA ASP A 196 0.11 0.00 -4.38
C ASP A 196 -0.66 1.16 -3.73
N GLY A 197 -1.04 1.01 -2.47
CA GLY A 197 -1.68 2.05 -1.66
C GLY A 197 -3.20 2.11 -1.81
N PHE A 198 -3.80 1.32 -2.71
CA PHE A 198 -5.26 1.26 -2.83
C PHE A 198 -5.88 0.45 -1.67
N PRO A 199 -7.03 0.90 -1.15
CA PRO A 199 -7.68 0.24 -0.03
C PRO A 199 -8.35 -1.08 -0.46
N VAL A 200 -8.51 -1.97 0.52
CA VAL A 200 -9.17 -3.27 0.39
C VAL A 200 -10.39 -3.27 1.30
N TYR A 201 -11.59 -3.46 0.75
CA TYR A 201 -12.85 -3.56 1.49
C TYR A 201 -13.33 -5.00 1.63
N GLY A 202 -14.26 -5.24 2.54
CA GLY A 202 -14.86 -6.56 2.74
C GLY A 202 -15.83 -7.00 1.63
N PRO A 203 -16.54 -8.11 1.83
CA PRO A 203 -17.36 -8.76 0.80
C PRO A 203 -18.68 -8.04 0.48
N GLU A 204 -18.95 -6.93 1.15
CA GLU A 204 -20.15 -6.15 0.91
C GLU A 204 -19.81 -4.69 0.58
N GLU A 205 -20.64 -4.05 -0.22
CA GLU A 205 -20.65 -2.62 -0.45
C GLU A 205 -22.05 -2.10 -0.18
N ASN A 206 -22.18 -1.13 0.72
CA ASN A 206 -23.48 -0.59 1.15
C ASN A 206 -24.46 -1.68 1.64
N GLY A 207 -23.95 -2.70 2.34
CA GLY A 207 -24.73 -3.82 2.87
C GLY A 207 -25.23 -4.82 1.82
N LYS A 208 -24.69 -4.78 0.59
CA LYS A 208 -24.97 -5.75 -0.47
C LYS A 208 -23.71 -6.51 -0.82
N GLU A 209 -23.85 -7.80 -1.09
CA GLU A 209 -22.74 -8.64 -1.56
C GLU A 209 -22.11 -8.11 -2.85
N VAL A 210 -20.78 -8.12 -2.89
CA VAL A 210 -19.98 -7.79 -4.07
C VAL A 210 -19.50 -9.07 -4.74
N THR A 211 -19.98 -9.32 -5.96
CA THR A 211 -19.60 -10.48 -6.77
C THR A 211 -18.56 -10.11 -7.83
N ASN A 212 -17.87 -11.11 -8.39
CA ASN A 212 -16.86 -10.86 -9.42
C ASN A 212 -17.40 -10.14 -10.66
N ASP A 213 -18.69 -10.31 -11.00
CA ASP A 213 -19.31 -9.62 -12.15
C ASP A 213 -19.41 -8.10 -11.94
N MET A 214 -19.24 -7.62 -10.72
CA MET A 214 -19.19 -6.19 -10.36
C MET A 214 -17.77 -5.63 -10.38
N LEU A 215 -16.75 -6.49 -10.45
CA LEU A 215 -15.35 -6.14 -10.30
C LEU A 215 -14.59 -6.24 -11.63
N ASP A 216 -13.51 -5.48 -11.72
CA ASP A 216 -12.60 -5.56 -12.85
C ASP A 216 -11.62 -6.75 -12.75
N ALA A 217 -10.73 -6.87 -13.72
CA ALA A 217 -9.73 -7.94 -13.79
C ALA A 217 -8.69 -7.93 -12.66
N TYR A 218 -8.63 -6.88 -11.84
CA TYR A 218 -7.77 -6.74 -10.67
C TYR A 218 -8.54 -6.92 -9.36
N HIS A 219 -9.83 -7.27 -9.44
CA HIS A 219 -10.71 -7.55 -8.31
C HIS A 219 -11.10 -6.30 -7.52
N GLY A 220 -11.26 -5.19 -8.22
CA GLY A 220 -11.70 -3.92 -7.67
C GLY A 220 -12.57 -3.12 -8.62
N HIS A 221 -12.98 -1.93 -8.17
CA HIS A 221 -13.72 -0.95 -8.97
C HIS A 221 -13.54 0.45 -8.39
N THR A 222 -14.06 1.48 -9.07
CA THR A 222 -14.07 2.86 -8.54
C THR A 222 -15.48 3.25 -8.11
N ALA A 223 -15.65 3.51 -6.82
CA ALA A 223 -16.90 4.03 -6.26
C ALA A 223 -16.62 4.87 -5.01
N VAL A 224 -17.65 5.56 -4.52
CA VAL A 224 -17.61 6.27 -3.23
C VAL A 224 -17.64 5.27 -2.08
N THR A 225 -16.82 5.51 -1.06
CA THR A 225 -16.82 4.68 0.16
C THR A 225 -16.97 5.56 1.39
N ALA A 226 -17.19 4.95 2.56
CA ALA A 226 -17.25 5.68 3.83
C ALA A 226 -15.94 6.42 4.15
N ASP A 227 -14.80 5.93 3.64
CA ASP A 227 -13.47 6.53 3.86
C ASP A 227 -13.06 7.50 2.75
N TYR A 228 -13.60 7.31 1.54
CA TYR A 228 -13.29 8.09 0.35
C TYR A 228 -14.59 8.62 -0.27
N PRO A 229 -15.15 9.72 0.28
CA PRO A 229 -16.44 10.26 -0.15
C PRO A 229 -16.40 10.85 -1.58
N ASN A 230 -15.21 11.15 -2.09
CA ASN A 230 -15.01 11.60 -3.48
C ASN A 230 -14.81 10.43 -4.47
N GLY A 231 -14.82 9.19 -3.96
CA GLY A 231 -14.53 8.00 -4.73
C GLY A 231 -13.04 7.70 -4.86
N ILE A 232 -12.72 6.40 -4.88
CA ILE A 232 -11.38 5.89 -5.15
C ILE A 232 -11.51 4.50 -5.78
N TYR A 233 -10.53 4.11 -6.60
CA TYR A 233 -10.36 2.70 -6.92
C TYR A 233 -10.09 1.91 -5.64
N HIS A 234 -10.73 0.77 -5.47
CA HIS A 234 -10.51 -0.09 -4.32
C HIS A 234 -10.79 -1.55 -4.66
N TYR A 235 -10.06 -2.42 -3.98
CA TYR A 235 -10.26 -3.86 -4.07
C TYR A 235 -11.38 -4.30 -3.14
N HIS A 236 -12.02 -5.42 -3.47
CA HIS A 236 -12.91 -6.13 -2.58
C HIS A 236 -12.34 -7.48 -2.20
N ILE A 237 -12.53 -7.89 -0.95
CA ILE A 237 -12.37 -9.28 -0.55
C ILE A 237 -13.70 -9.99 -0.72
N ASN A 238 -13.78 -11.10 -1.44
CA ASN A 238 -14.98 -11.94 -1.48
C ASN A 238 -14.66 -13.45 -1.37
N ASN A 239 -15.68 -14.29 -1.48
CA ASN A 239 -15.56 -15.74 -1.31
C ASN A 239 -15.27 -16.52 -2.61
N THR A 240 -15.03 -15.83 -3.72
CA THR A 240 -14.78 -16.43 -5.04
C THR A 240 -13.37 -16.05 -5.52
N ASP A 241 -12.66 -16.99 -6.15
CA ASP A 241 -11.35 -16.71 -6.73
C ASP A 241 -11.45 -15.48 -7.66
N PRO A 242 -10.55 -14.50 -7.58
CA PRO A 242 -9.24 -14.50 -6.91
C PRO A 242 -9.22 -13.93 -5.48
N TYR A 243 -10.38 -13.85 -4.83
CA TYR A 243 -10.60 -13.46 -3.43
C TYR A 243 -10.26 -12.02 -3.05
N ILE A 244 -9.06 -11.51 -3.34
CA ILE A 244 -8.60 -10.16 -2.93
C ILE A 244 -8.12 -9.35 -4.14
N ASN A 245 -7.19 -9.90 -4.93
CA ASN A 245 -6.55 -9.24 -6.06
C ASN A 245 -6.58 -10.16 -7.27
N GLY A 246 -6.89 -9.62 -8.45
CA GLY A 246 -6.87 -10.39 -9.70
C GLY A 246 -5.49 -10.41 -10.34
N SER A 247 -5.40 -9.82 -11.53
CA SER A 247 -4.26 -9.89 -12.45
C SER A 247 -3.02 -9.05 -12.05
N GLY A 248 -2.79 -8.85 -10.76
CA GLY A 248 -1.71 -8.02 -10.21
C GLY A 248 -2.22 -6.81 -9.41
N TYR A 249 -1.33 -5.87 -9.17
CA TYR A 249 -1.66 -4.57 -8.60
C TYR A 249 -2.32 -3.67 -9.66
N TYR A 250 -3.38 -2.96 -9.28
CA TYR A 250 -3.97 -1.88 -10.06
C TYR A 250 -3.03 -0.68 -10.16
N GLY A 251 -2.36 -0.33 -9.06
CA GLY A 251 -1.45 0.80 -8.99
C GLY A 251 0.02 0.44 -9.12
N THR A 252 0.89 1.44 -8.87
CA THR A 252 2.34 1.22 -8.76
C THR A 252 2.67 0.76 -7.33
N PRO A 253 3.13 -0.48 -7.12
CA PRO A 253 3.41 -0.97 -5.78
C PRO A 253 4.61 -0.26 -5.16
N GLY A 254 4.53 -0.04 -3.85
CA GLY A 254 5.67 0.23 -3.00
C GLY A 254 6.40 -1.07 -2.63
N THR A 255 6.79 -1.23 -1.37
CA THR A 255 7.66 -2.33 -0.93
C THR A 255 7.24 -2.94 0.40
N VAL A 256 7.63 -4.18 0.64
CA VAL A 256 7.59 -4.82 1.96
C VAL A 256 8.93 -5.45 2.30
N THR A 257 9.33 -5.38 3.57
CA THR A 257 10.42 -6.18 4.16
C THR A 257 9.90 -6.92 5.39
N GLN A 258 10.41 -8.12 5.69
CA GLN A 258 9.91 -8.98 6.77
C GLN A 258 10.99 -9.83 7.46
#